data_AF-A0A060Z1E1-F1
#
_entry.id   AF-A0A060Z1E1-F1
#
_cell.length_a   1.000
_cell.length_b   1.000
_cell.length_c   1.000
_cell.angle_alpha   90.00
_cell.angle_beta   90.00
_cell.angle_gamma   90.00
#
_symmetry.space_group_name_H-M   'P 1'
#
loop_
_entity.id
_entity.type
_entity.pdbx_description
1 polymer ?
#
loop_
_entity_poly.entity_id
_entity_poly.type
_entity_poly.pdbx_seq_one_letter_code
_entity_poly.pdbx_strand_id
1 'polypeptide(L)'
;MSKDTEVDMKDVELNELDQEKLPMTGDGPGAEKNGNLKQKEPEEDVKFTGLSKEELMKVAGTPGWVRTRWVLLVLFWLGWVGMLAGAIVIIVQAPRCKPIPEMNWWNQGPLYQIADLDAFNHDKGIKGVVEVLDSLNQLKVKGLVLGPLHTVQQDQADTLDLVSMDPGVGTDQDLLVLLDKAHKKGISVVLNLTPNPGADPWFSPDHLPKVLDKLRDAAEHWLGMGVDGVQVCGLAAASASSDWSKFQGVVQGNRTEVDVKKRSLLVTQQLDRDRQAGLTDYTPGLDSVWVVA
;
A
#
# COMPACT_ATOMS: atom_id res chain seq x y z
N MET A 1 16.24 3.24 24.37
CA MET A 1 15.88 1.84 24.73
C MET A 1 15.64 1.13 23.41
N SER A 2 16.69 0.61 22.76
CA SER A 2 17.17 -0.79 22.88
C SER A 2 16.04 -1.77 22.51
N LYS A 3 16.13 -2.65 21.50
CA LYS A 3 17.28 -3.39 20.98
C LYS A 3 16.87 -4.04 19.65
N ASP A 4 17.70 -3.95 18.62
CA ASP A 4 17.68 -4.84 17.46
C ASP A 4 18.03 -6.28 17.90
N THR A 5 17.39 -7.27 17.29
CA THR A 5 17.72 -8.69 17.51
C THR A 5 18.18 -9.31 16.20
N GLU A 6 19.50 -9.47 16.14
CA GLU A 6 20.31 -10.19 15.17
C GLU A 6 19.99 -11.70 15.25
N VAL A 7 19.83 -12.36 14.11
CA VAL A 7 19.71 -13.82 14.00
C VAL A 7 21.11 -14.39 13.73
N ASP A 8 21.70 -15.00 14.75
CA ASP A 8 22.94 -15.78 14.69
C ASP A 8 22.55 -17.27 14.52
N MET A 9 22.97 -17.89 13.42
CA MET A 9 22.88 -19.33 13.21
C MET A 9 24.28 -19.91 13.32
N LYS A 10 24.49 -20.66 14.40
CA LYS A 10 25.66 -21.49 14.64
C LYS A 10 25.24 -22.89 15.08
N ASP A 11 26.06 -23.83 14.62
CA ASP A 11 26.33 -25.17 15.17
C ASP A 11 25.30 -26.29 14.91
N VAL A 12 25.64 -27.11 13.90
CA VAL A 12 25.24 -28.51 13.81
C VAL A 12 26.52 -29.34 13.96
N GLU A 13 26.87 -29.67 15.20
CA GLU A 13 27.87 -30.69 15.52
C GLU A 13 27.18 -32.05 15.76
N LEU A 14 27.61 -33.02 14.95
CA LEU A 14 28.01 -34.38 15.30
C LEU A 14 27.38 -35.03 16.55
N ASN A 15 26.52 -36.02 16.32
CA ASN A 15 26.16 -37.03 17.32
C ASN A 15 26.89 -38.35 17.00
N GLU A 16 27.96 -38.63 17.75
CA GLU A 16 28.49 -39.97 17.98
C GLU A 16 27.62 -40.66 19.04
N LEU A 17 27.26 -41.93 18.85
CA LEU A 17 26.77 -42.79 19.92
C LEU A 17 27.30 -44.22 19.72
N ASP A 18 28.11 -44.61 20.70
CA ASP A 18 28.83 -45.87 20.84
C ASP A 18 27.91 -47.04 21.24
N GLN A 19 28.20 -48.20 20.64
CA GLN A 19 28.41 -49.52 21.26
C GLN A 19 27.64 -49.92 22.54
N GLU A 20 26.68 -50.86 22.40
CA GLU A 20 26.27 -51.77 23.49
C GLU A 20 26.38 -53.25 23.07
N LYS A 21 26.93 -54.06 23.99
CA LYS A 21 27.18 -55.51 23.90
C LYS A 21 25.93 -56.34 24.25
N LEU A 22 25.84 -57.48 23.57
CA LEU A 22 25.13 -58.76 23.83
C LEU A 22 25.18 -59.25 25.31
N PRO A 23 24.38 -60.26 25.78
CA PRO A 23 23.88 -61.43 25.02
C PRO A 23 22.51 -62.03 25.41
N MET A 24 22.00 -62.98 24.61
CA MET A 24 21.29 -64.18 25.12
C MET A 24 21.40 -65.35 24.13
N THR A 25 21.76 -66.50 24.68
CA THR A 25 22.00 -67.80 24.04
C THR A 25 20.69 -68.58 23.82
N GLY A 26 20.63 -69.40 22.76
CA GLY A 26 19.62 -70.45 22.59
C GLY A 26 20.09 -71.51 21.59
N ASP A 27 20.28 -72.74 22.08
CA ASP A 27 20.78 -73.96 21.42
C ASP A 27 20.00 -74.41 20.16
N GLY A 28 20.65 -74.96 19.13
CA GLY A 28 20.67 -76.42 18.88
C GLY A 28 20.52 -76.77 17.38
N PRO A 29 20.89 -77.99 16.91
CA PRO A 29 21.75 -78.16 15.73
C PRO A 29 21.11 -78.82 14.49
N GLY A 30 21.73 -78.62 13.31
CA GLY A 30 21.43 -79.36 12.07
C GLY A 30 22.64 -79.40 11.12
N ALA A 31 23.29 -80.56 11.04
CA ALA A 31 24.33 -80.94 10.07
C ALA A 31 23.71 -81.10 8.65
N GLU A 32 24.41 -81.10 7.50
CA GLU A 32 25.62 -81.81 7.08
C GLU A 32 26.13 -81.27 5.71
N LYS A 33 27.47 -81.36 5.49
CA LYS A 33 28.20 -81.80 4.25
C LYS A 33 28.05 -80.96 2.95
N ASN A 34 29.09 -80.62 2.16
CA ASN A 34 30.42 -81.17 1.91
C ASN A 34 31.33 -80.09 1.30
N GLY A 35 32.64 -80.21 1.53
CA GLY A 35 33.64 -79.26 1.06
C GLY A 35 34.12 -79.45 -0.39
N ASN A 36 34.69 -78.37 -0.93
CA ASN A 36 35.78 -78.44 -1.89
C ASN A 36 36.76 -77.28 -1.63
N LEU A 37 37.94 -77.61 -1.11
CA LEU A 37 39.10 -76.73 -1.13
C LEU A 37 39.69 -76.74 -2.54
N LYS A 38 39.75 -75.57 -3.16
CA LYS A 38 40.81 -75.19 -4.10
C LYS A 38 41.27 -73.80 -3.71
N GLN A 39 42.52 -73.72 -3.24
CA GLN A 39 43.18 -72.49 -2.82
C GLN A 39 44.01 -71.91 -3.97
N LYS A 40 44.11 -70.58 -3.97
CA LYS A 40 44.90 -69.62 -4.80
C LYS A 40 44.14 -69.18 -6.05
N GLU A 41 43.70 -67.92 -6.17
CA GLU A 41 44.38 -66.66 -5.81
C GLU A 41 43.45 -65.72 -5.01
N PRO A 42 43.93 -64.97 -4.00
CA PRO A 42 43.23 -63.78 -3.59
C PRO A 42 43.65 -62.65 -4.54
N GLU A 43 42.84 -62.41 -5.57
CA GLU A 43 42.68 -61.04 -6.04
C GLU A 43 41.99 -60.29 -4.89
N GLU A 44 42.79 -59.79 -3.94
CA GLU A 44 42.32 -58.72 -3.07
C GLU A 44 42.13 -57.50 -3.98
N ASP A 45 40.90 -57.30 -4.43
CA ASP A 45 40.39 -55.96 -4.71
C ASP A 45 40.55 -55.14 -3.43
N VAL A 46 41.75 -54.56 -3.25
CA VAL A 46 42.02 -53.64 -2.16
C VAL A 46 41.24 -52.38 -2.46
N LYS A 47 39.98 -52.37 -2.04
CA LYS A 47 39.14 -51.18 -2.02
C LYS A 47 39.81 -50.20 -1.06
N PHE A 48 40.57 -49.27 -1.62
CA PHE A 48 41.35 -48.26 -0.92
C PHE A 48 40.45 -47.47 0.05
N THR A 49 40.50 -47.82 1.33
CA THR A 49 39.73 -47.19 2.40
C THR A 49 40.53 -46.04 3.01
N GLY A 50 40.93 -45.08 2.17
CA GLY A 50 41.64 -43.86 2.59
C GLY A 50 43.08 -44.09 3.08
N LEU A 51 43.90 -43.04 3.02
CA LEU A 51 45.26 -43.02 3.60
C LEU A 51 45.20 -42.67 5.09
N SER A 52 46.03 -43.33 5.89
CA SER A 52 46.30 -42.91 7.27
C SER A 52 46.99 -41.53 7.32
N LYS A 53 46.80 -40.76 8.40
CA LYS A 53 47.33 -39.38 8.55
C LYS A 53 48.83 -39.28 8.25
N GLU A 54 49.60 -40.27 8.65
CA GLU A 54 51.05 -40.29 8.52
C GLU A 54 51.50 -40.53 7.08
N GLU A 55 50.80 -41.38 6.35
CA GLU A 55 51.08 -41.66 4.94
C GLU A 55 50.60 -40.51 4.05
N LEU A 56 49.47 -39.87 4.41
CA LEU A 56 48.98 -38.67 3.74
C LEU A 56 49.97 -37.50 3.88
N MET A 57 50.54 -37.29 5.07
CA MET A 57 51.50 -36.21 5.31
C MET A 57 52.83 -36.42 4.55
N LYS A 58 53.27 -37.67 4.35
CA LYS A 58 54.45 -37.98 3.51
C LYS A 58 54.24 -37.62 2.05
N VAL A 59 53.06 -37.91 1.49
CA VAL A 59 52.71 -37.57 0.10
C VAL A 59 52.42 -36.07 -0.05
N ALA A 60 51.73 -35.47 0.93
CA ALA A 60 51.35 -34.06 0.91
C ALA A 60 52.53 -33.08 1.10
N GLY A 61 53.62 -33.53 1.72
CA GLY A 61 54.85 -32.75 1.91
C GLY A 61 55.75 -32.67 0.66
N THR A 62 55.42 -33.38 -0.42
CA THR A 62 56.22 -33.33 -1.65
C THR A 62 56.20 -31.91 -2.27
N PRO A 63 57.35 -31.42 -2.78
CA PRO A 63 57.45 -30.05 -3.31
C PRO A 63 56.49 -29.78 -4.48
N GLY A 64 56.10 -30.82 -5.23
CA GLY A 64 55.05 -30.74 -6.25
C GLY A 64 53.67 -30.43 -5.65
N TRP A 65 53.25 -31.17 -4.62
CA TRP A 65 51.94 -30.98 -3.98
C TRP A 65 51.83 -29.66 -3.21
N VAL A 66 52.91 -29.27 -2.53
CA VAL A 66 52.98 -27.96 -1.85
C VAL A 66 52.80 -26.82 -2.85
N ARG A 67 53.47 -26.86 -4.01
CA ARG A 67 53.30 -25.86 -5.07
C ARG A 67 51.86 -25.85 -5.62
N THR A 68 51.29 -27.02 -5.88
CA THR A 68 49.90 -27.14 -6.36
C THR A 68 48.91 -26.53 -5.37
N ARG A 69 49.06 -26.77 -4.06
CA ARG A 69 48.20 -26.18 -3.02
C ARG A 69 48.31 -24.66 -3.00
N TRP A 70 49.53 -24.12 -3.06
CA TRP A 70 49.72 -22.66 -3.09
C TRP A 70 49.14 -22.04 -4.37
N VAL A 71 49.28 -22.69 -5.52
CA VAL A 71 48.67 -22.23 -6.78
C VAL A 71 47.14 -22.24 -6.69
N LEU A 72 46.53 -23.31 -6.19
CA LEU A 72 45.08 -23.39 -6.01
C LEU A 72 44.57 -22.35 -5.01
N LEU A 73 45.30 -22.11 -3.91
CA LEU A 73 44.95 -21.09 -2.93
C LEU A 73 44.99 -19.68 -3.53
N VAL A 74 46.04 -19.36 -4.30
CA VAL A 74 46.16 -18.06 -4.98
C VAL A 74 45.06 -17.88 -6.02
N LEU A 75 44.76 -18.90 -6.82
CA LEU A 75 43.66 -18.86 -7.79
C LEU A 75 42.29 -18.68 -7.11
N PHE A 76 42.07 -19.33 -5.97
CA PHE A 76 40.84 -19.16 -5.18
C PHE A 76 40.68 -17.70 -4.72
N TRP A 77 41.72 -17.11 -4.13
CA TRP A 77 41.67 -15.71 -3.70
C TRP A 77 41.53 -14.72 -4.86
N LEU A 78 42.18 -14.97 -6.00
CA LEU A 78 41.99 -14.16 -7.21
C LEU A 78 40.55 -14.23 -7.73
N GLY A 79 39.97 -15.43 -7.77
CA GLY A 79 38.56 -15.62 -8.15
C GLY A 79 37.61 -14.94 -7.17
N TRP A 80 37.87 -15.05 -5.86
CA TRP A 80 37.08 -14.42 -4.82
C TRP A 80 37.12 -12.88 -4.92
N VAL A 81 38.31 -12.30 -5.06
CA VAL A 81 38.47 -10.84 -5.26
C VAL A 81 37.83 -10.40 -6.58
N GLY A 82 37.98 -11.18 -7.65
CA GLY A 82 37.34 -10.90 -8.94
C GLY A 82 35.81 -10.90 -8.86
N MET A 83 35.22 -11.87 -8.14
CA MET A 83 33.79 -11.93 -7.90
C MET A 83 33.31 -10.74 -7.06
N LEU A 84 34.05 -10.37 -6.01
CA LEU A 84 33.74 -9.20 -5.17
C LEU A 84 33.79 -7.90 -5.97
N ALA A 85 34.85 -7.70 -6.77
CA ALA A 85 35.00 -6.53 -7.63
C ALA A 85 33.87 -6.48 -8.68
N GLY A 86 33.53 -7.61 -9.29
CA GLY A 86 32.41 -7.72 -10.22
C GLY A 86 31.07 -7.30 -9.60
N ALA A 87 30.78 -7.74 -8.37
CA ALA A 87 29.57 -7.33 -7.66
C ALA A 87 29.52 -5.81 -7.39
N ILE A 88 30.65 -5.22 -6.97
CA ILE A 88 30.76 -3.77 -6.75
C ILE A 88 30.53 -3.02 -8.07
N VAL A 89 31.14 -3.46 -9.16
CA VAL A 89 31.00 -2.84 -10.49
C VAL A 89 29.54 -2.86 -10.94
N ILE A 90 28.82 -3.97 -10.76
CA ILE A 90 27.39 -4.07 -11.09
C ILE A 90 26.57 -3.05 -10.31
N ILE A 91 26.80 -2.90 -9.00
CA ILE A 91 26.06 -1.94 -8.16
C ILE A 91 26.34 -0.50 -8.59
N VAL A 92 27.59 -0.17 -8.94
CA VAL A 92 27.99 1.19 -9.34
C VAL A 92 27.45 1.56 -10.73
N GLN A 93 27.39 0.60 -11.65
CA GLN A 93 26.86 0.81 -13.00
C GLN A 93 25.32 0.79 -13.04
N ALA A 94 24.67 0.17 -12.07
CA ALA A 94 23.21 0.15 -11.99
C ALA A 94 22.66 1.58 -11.83
N PRO A 95 21.78 2.05 -12.74
CA PRO A 95 21.19 3.37 -12.62
C PRO A 95 20.35 3.44 -11.34
N ARG A 96 20.43 4.58 -10.64
CA ARG A 96 19.60 4.84 -9.46
C ARG A 96 18.13 4.77 -9.84
N CYS A 97 17.32 4.10 -9.01
CA CYS A 97 15.87 4.17 -9.12
C CYS A 97 15.43 5.63 -8.97
N LYS A 98 14.50 6.08 -9.81
CA LYS A 98 13.86 7.38 -9.61
C LYS A 98 13.11 7.33 -8.27
N PRO A 99 13.19 8.36 -7.42
CA PRO A 99 12.35 8.43 -6.24
C PRO A 99 10.89 8.41 -6.70
N ILE A 100 10.06 7.64 -6.00
CA ILE A 100 8.63 7.60 -6.27
C ILE A 100 8.11 9.01 -5.95
N PRO A 101 7.49 9.73 -6.90
CA PRO A 101 6.93 11.04 -6.60
C PRO A 101 5.85 10.88 -5.54
N GLU A 102 5.76 11.83 -4.60
CA GLU A 102 4.70 11.82 -3.60
C GLU A 102 3.35 12.00 -4.30
N MET A 103 2.54 10.93 -4.27
CA MET A 103 1.20 10.93 -4.84
C MET A 103 0.19 11.34 -3.77
N ASN A 104 -0.50 12.45 -4.01
CA ASN A 104 -1.64 12.86 -3.20
C ASN A 104 -2.75 11.78 -3.23
N TRP A 105 -3.60 11.75 -2.20
CA TRP A 105 -4.59 10.68 -2.03
C TRP A 105 -5.57 10.55 -3.20
N TRP A 106 -5.90 11.66 -3.87
CA TRP A 106 -6.78 11.67 -5.05
C TRP A 106 -6.13 11.04 -6.30
N ASN A 107 -4.81 10.89 -6.33
CA ASN A 107 -4.09 10.21 -7.43
C ASN A 107 -3.87 8.71 -7.14
N GLN A 108 -4.25 8.22 -5.96
CA GLN A 108 -3.96 6.84 -5.54
C GLN A 108 -4.99 5.82 -6.05
N GLY A 109 -6.11 6.26 -6.63
CA GLY A 109 -7.14 5.38 -7.16
C GLY A 109 -8.44 6.11 -7.48
N PRO A 110 -9.48 5.37 -7.90
CA PRO A 110 -10.73 5.96 -8.35
C PRO A 110 -11.51 6.56 -7.17
N LEU A 111 -12.28 7.61 -7.48
CA LEU A 111 -13.26 8.16 -6.57
C LEU A 111 -14.67 7.71 -7.00
N TYR A 112 -15.52 7.46 -6.02
CA TYR A 112 -16.92 7.10 -6.23
C TYR A 112 -17.79 8.29 -5.88
N GLN A 113 -18.61 8.75 -6.82
CA GLN A 113 -19.53 9.87 -6.61
C GLN A 113 -20.94 9.35 -6.36
N ILE A 114 -21.55 9.84 -5.29
CA ILE A 114 -22.96 9.63 -4.93
C ILE A 114 -23.63 11.00 -5.01
N ALA A 115 -24.45 11.24 -6.04
CA ALA A 115 -25.08 12.54 -6.25
C ALA A 115 -26.29 12.75 -5.32
N ASP A 116 -27.08 11.69 -5.12
CA ASP A 116 -28.28 11.69 -4.29
C ASP A 116 -28.22 10.52 -3.29
N LEU A 117 -28.23 10.86 -2.01
CA LEU A 117 -28.09 9.90 -0.92
C LEU A 117 -29.36 9.07 -0.70
N ASP A 118 -30.52 9.66 -0.95
CA ASP A 118 -31.82 9.02 -0.75
C ASP A 118 -32.10 8.05 -1.89
N ALA A 119 -31.81 8.47 -3.13
CA ALA A 119 -31.92 7.59 -4.29
C ALA A 119 -30.94 6.40 -4.24
N PHE A 120 -29.75 6.60 -3.67
CA PHE A 120 -28.73 5.55 -3.60
C PHE A 120 -29.05 4.45 -2.56
N ASN A 121 -29.73 4.79 -1.46
CA ASN A 121 -29.93 3.87 -0.34
C ASN A 121 -31.38 3.77 0.18
N HIS A 122 -32.38 4.13 -0.64
CA HIS A 122 -33.79 4.05 -0.29
C HIS A 122 -34.11 4.78 1.03
N ASP A 123 -33.82 6.09 1.09
CA ASP A 123 -34.13 6.99 2.22
C ASP A 123 -33.41 6.68 3.55
N LYS A 124 -32.28 5.95 3.51
CA LYS A 124 -31.42 5.73 4.69
C LYS A 124 -30.34 6.80 4.89
N GLY A 125 -30.21 7.74 3.93
CA GLY A 125 -29.22 8.81 3.97
C GLY A 125 -27.79 8.34 4.27
N ILE A 126 -27.10 9.05 5.17
CA ILE A 126 -25.70 8.79 5.55
C ILE A 126 -25.51 7.38 6.15
N LYS A 127 -26.50 6.86 6.89
CA LYS A 127 -26.41 5.53 7.51
C LYS A 127 -26.34 4.42 6.47
N GLY A 128 -27.08 4.57 5.37
CA GLY A 128 -26.99 3.64 4.25
C GLY A 128 -25.58 3.63 3.64
N VAL A 129 -24.94 4.79 3.52
CA VAL A 129 -23.58 4.88 2.97
C VAL A 129 -22.58 4.15 3.87
N VAL A 130 -22.76 4.23 5.19
CA VAL A 130 -21.94 3.48 6.17
C VAL A 130 -22.09 1.96 5.97
N GLU A 131 -23.28 1.46 5.64
CA GLU A 131 -23.52 0.04 5.35
C GLU A 131 -22.82 -0.41 4.05
N VAL A 132 -22.83 0.45 3.02
CA VAL A 132 -22.25 0.14 1.69
C VAL A 132 -20.74 0.37 1.64
N LEU A 133 -20.17 1.06 2.64
CA LEU A 133 -18.75 1.41 2.71
C LEU A 133 -17.83 0.17 2.64
N ASP A 134 -18.25 -0.95 3.20
CA ASP A 134 -17.52 -2.22 3.09
C ASP A 134 -17.44 -2.73 1.65
N SER A 135 -18.54 -2.62 0.90
CA SER A 135 -18.59 -2.97 -0.52
C SER A 135 -17.75 -2.01 -1.37
N LEU A 136 -17.75 -0.71 -1.07
CA LEU A 136 -16.89 0.28 -1.75
C LEU A 136 -15.40 0.00 -1.52
N ASN A 137 -15.04 -0.47 -0.33
CA ASN A 137 -13.67 -0.86 -0.03
C ASN A 137 -13.24 -2.11 -0.84
N GLN A 138 -14.15 -3.06 -1.08
CA GLN A 138 -13.87 -4.21 -1.97
C GLN A 138 -13.60 -3.77 -3.41
N LEU A 139 -14.26 -2.71 -3.87
CA LEU A 139 -13.99 -2.07 -5.17
C LEU A 139 -12.68 -1.28 -5.22
N LYS A 140 -11.94 -1.20 -4.10
CA LYS A 140 -10.67 -0.47 -3.94
C LYS A 140 -10.79 1.03 -4.27
N VAL A 141 -11.96 1.60 -3.99
CA VAL A 141 -12.18 3.05 -4.09
C VAL A 141 -11.31 3.78 -3.07
N LYS A 142 -10.69 4.89 -3.47
CA LYS A 142 -9.83 5.70 -2.59
C LYS A 142 -10.50 6.96 -2.07
N GLY A 143 -11.53 7.44 -2.76
CA GLY A 143 -12.28 8.60 -2.34
C GLY A 143 -13.78 8.43 -2.54
N LEU A 144 -14.57 8.98 -1.63
CA LEU A 144 -16.01 9.05 -1.73
C LEU A 144 -16.42 10.52 -1.88
N VAL A 145 -17.18 10.83 -2.91
CA VAL A 145 -17.74 12.16 -3.14
C VAL A 145 -19.22 12.10 -2.81
N LEU A 146 -19.60 12.72 -1.69
CA LEU A 146 -20.98 12.82 -1.24
C LEU A 146 -21.64 14.02 -1.89
N GLY A 147 -22.89 13.86 -2.30
CA GLY A 147 -23.73 14.92 -2.81
C GLY A 147 -23.99 16.02 -1.76
N PRO A 148 -24.69 17.09 -2.16
CA PRO A 148 -25.06 18.18 -1.27
C PRO A 148 -25.82 17.65 -0.04
N LEU A 149 -25.24 17.85 1.16
CA LEU A 149 -25.90 17.52 2.44
C LEU A 149 -26.87 18.62 2.91
N HIS A 150 -26.82 19.78 2.25
CA HIS A 150 -27.65 20.93 2.57
C HIS A 150 -28.93 20.93 1.74
N THR A 151 -30.00 21.43 2.34
CA THR A 151 -31.23 21.72 1.61
C THR A 151 -31.13 23.11 0.98
N VAL A 152 -31.45 23.25 -0.29
CA VAL A 152 -31.73 24.56 -0.88
C VAL A 152 -32.98 24.48 -1.75
N GLN A 153 -33.82 25.51 -1.70
CA GLN A 153 -34.87 25.66 -2.71
C GLN A 153 -34.23 26.13 -4.02
N GLN A 154 -34.65 25.51 -5.12
CA GLN A 154 -34.11 25.81 -6.45
C GLN A 154 -34.19 27.32 -6.74
N ASP A 155 -33.08 27.91 -7.16
CA ASP A 155 -32.96 29.31 -7.56
C ASP A 155 -33.26 30.37 -6.47
N GLN A 156 -33.33 29.96 -5.18
CA GLN A 156 -33.54 30.87 -4.04
C GLN A 156 -32.32 30.94 -3.10
N ALA A 157 -31.42 31.89 -3.38
CA ALA A 157 -30.19 32.11 -2.59
C ALA A 157 -30.42 32.46 -1.10
N ASP A 158 -31.60 32.99 -0.75
CA ASP A 158 -31.92 33.36 0.63
C ASP A 158 -32.17 32.14 1.53
N THR A 159 -32.58 31.01 0.95
CA THR A 159 -32.78 29.75 1.66
C THR A 159 -31.50 28.90 1.78
N LEU A 160 -30.40 29.37 1.17
CA LEU A 160 -29.14 28.63 1.16
C LEU A 160 -28.49 28.62 2.54
N ASP A 161 -28.47 27.47 3.17
CA ASP A 161 -27.67 27.19 4.35
C ASP A 161 -26.74 26.01 4.06
N LEU A 162 -25.46 26.31 3.80
CA LEU A 162 -24.44 25.31 3.47
C LEU A 162 -23.82 24.64 4.72
N VAL A 163 -24.13 25.15 5.91
CA VAL A 163 -23.57 24.67 7.18
C VAL A 163 -24.53 23.66 7.81
N SER A 164 -25.83 23.92 7.74
CA SER A 164 -26.84 23.03 8.31
C SER A 164 -27.09 21.81 7.42
N MET A 165 -27.10 20.63 8.04
CA MET A 165 -27.46 19.37 7.40
C MET A 165 -28.99 19.21 7.32
N ASP A 166 -29.49 18.67 6.21
CA ASP A 166 -30.91 18.31 6.09
C ASP A 166 -31.25 17.17 7.07
N PRO A 167 -32.26 17.34 7.96
CA PRO A 167 -32.70 16.26 8.85
C PRO A 167 -33.20 15.01 8.11
N GLY A 168 -33.58 15.11 6.83
CA GLY A 168 -33.91 13.95 6.00
C GLY A 168 -32.69 13.11 5.64
N VAL A 169 -31.53 13.74 5.48
CA VAL A 169 -30.28 13.08 5.06
C VAL A 169 -29.53 12.45 6.25
N GLY A 170 -29.58 13.09 7.42
CA GLY A 170 -28.99 12.55 8.63
C GLY A 170 -28.69 13.57 9.72
N THR A 171 -27.81 13.20 10.63
CA THR A 171 -27.30 14.05 11.71
C THR A 171 -25.79 14.22 11.63
N ASP A 172 -25.25 15.28 12.21
CA ASP A 172 -23.80 15.51 12.29
C ASP A 172 -23.05 14.32 12.92
N GLN A 173 -23.69 13.64 13.88
CA GLN A 173 -23.14 12.44 14.52
C GLN A 173 -23.00 11.28 13.53
N ASP A 174 -23.97 11.09 12.64
CA ASP A 174 -23.92 10.06 11.62
C ASP A 174 -22.79 10.33 10.62
N LEU A 175 -22.55 11.60 10.28
CA LEU A 175 -21.43 11.99 9.43
C LEU A 175 -20.08 11.72 10.11
N LEU A 176 -19.94 12.04 11.40
CA LEU A 176 -18.71 11.74 12.15
C LEU A 176 -18.41 10.23 12.17
N VAL A 177 -19.45 9.40 12.33
CA VAL A 177 -19.31 7.93 12.26
C VAL A 177 -18.91 7.48 10.85
N LEU A 178 -19.45 8.10 9.80
CA LEU A 178 -19.06 7.81 8.41
C LEU A 178 -17.59 8.18 8.18
N LEU A 179 -17.15 9.36 8.62
CA LEU A 179 -15.77 9.83 8.47
C LEU A 179 -14.79 8.90 9.18
N ASP A 180 -15.04 8.56 10.45
CA ASP A 180 -14.18 7.66 11.22
C ASP A 180 -14.07 6.27 10.55
N LYS A 181 -15.19 5.70 10.09
CA LYS A 181 -15.19 4.42 9.38
C LYS A 181 -14.50 4.49 8.01
N ALA A 182 -14.69 5.56 7.26
CA ALA A 182 -14.05 5.76 5.96
C ALA A 182 -12.53 5.90 6.12
N HIS A 183 -12.09 6.72 7.07
CA HIS A 183 -10.67 6.93 7.35
C HIS A 183 -9.98 5.66 7.85
N LYS A 184 -10.64 4.86 8.70
CA LYS A 184 -10.14 3.53 9.11
C LYS A 184 -9.91 2.57 7.94
N LYS A 185 -10.65 2.74 6.85
CA LYS A 185 -10.52 1.95 5.62
C LYS A 185 -9.59 2.59 4.58
N GLY A 186 -9.01 3.74 4.89
CA GLY A 186 -8.16 4.48 3.95
C GLY A 186 -8.94 5.12 2.80
N ILE A 187 -10.24 5.37 2.99
CA ILE A 187 -11.10 6.09 2.05
C ILE A 187 -11.19 7.54 2.51
N SER A 188 -10.86 8.48 1.62
CA SER A 188 -11.03 9.91 1.88
C SER A 188 -12.45 10.35 1.51
N VAL A 189 -13.03 11.30 2.24
CA VAL A 189 -14.39 11.79 2.00
C VAL A 189 -14.36 13.23 1.52
N VAL A 190 -15.05 13.49 0.42
CA VAL A 190 -15.25 14.81 -0.18
C VAL A 190 -16.72 15.15 -0.16
N LEU A 191 -17.03 16.39 0.20
CA LEU A 191 -18.39 16.89 0.24
C LEU A 191 -18.67 17.84 -0.93
N ASN A 192 -19.75 17.61 -1.66
CA ASN A 192 -20.24 18.55 -2.66
C ASN A 192 -20.96 19.73 -1.99
N LEU A 193 -20.42 20.94 -2.18
CA LEU A 193 -20.97 22.19 -1.67
C LEU A 193 -21.49 23.08 -2.81
N THR A 194 -22.01 22.48 -3.88
CA THR A 194 -22.59 23.23 -5.01
C THR A 194 -23.81 24.02 -4.53
N PRO A 195 -23.80 25.36 -4.63
CA PRO A 195 -24.83 26.20 -4.03
C PRO A 195 -26.24 26.06 -4.60
N ASN A 196 -26.38 25.78 -5.90
CA ASN A 196 -27.68 25.67 -6.55
C ASN A 196 -27.78 24.34 -7.34
N PRO A 197 -28.80 23.50 -7.08
CA PRO A 197 -29.11 22.33 -7.92
C PRO A 197 -29.81 22.71 -9.23
N GLY A 198 -30.15 23.99 -9.43
CA GLY A 198 -30.79 24.54 -10.63
C GLY A 198 -29.91 24.54 -11.89
N ALA A 199 -30.35 25.28 -12.92
CA ALA A 199 -29.63 25.38 -14.19
C ALA A 199 -28.28 26.09 -14.06
N ASP A 200 -28.21 27.11 -13.19
CA ASP A 200 -26.99 27.86 -12.90
C ASP A 200 -26.47 27.53 -11.48
N PRO A 201 -25.32 26.85 -11.34
CA PRO A 201 -24.81 26.38 -10.04
C PRO A 201 -24.50 27.50 -9.04
N TRP A 202 -24.34 28.73 -9.51
CA TRP A 202 -23.86 29.89 -8.73
C TRP A 202 -24.90 30.99 -8.52
N PHE A 203 -26.17 30.72 -8.86
CA PHE A 203 -27.23 31.73 -8.93
C PHE A 203 -26.85 32.89 -9.86
N SER A 204 -27.65 33.97 -9.85
CA SER A 204 -27.35 35.19 -10.59
C SER A 204 -26.09 35.90 -10.03
N PRO A 205 -25.34 36.65 -10.86
CA PRO A 205 -24.09 37.31 -10.46
C PRO A 205 -24.20 38.21 -9.22
N ASP A 206 -25.38 38.79 -8.99
CA ASP A 206 -25.65 39.69 -7.86
C ASP A 206 -25.53 39.00 -6.49
N HIS A 207 -25.76 37.68 -6.44
CA HIS A 207 -25.70 36.90 -5.20
C HIS A 207 -24.34 36.23 -4.98
N LEU A 208 -23.45 36.25 -5.98
CA LEU A 208 -22.17 35.54 -5.97
C LEU A 208 -21.29 35.86 -4.73
N PRO A 209 -21.11 37.12 -4.30
CA PRO A 209 -20.28 37.42 -3.14
C PRO A 209 -20.83 36.81 -1.85
N LYS A 210 -22.16 36.89 -1.65
CA LYS A 210 -22.83 36.32 -0.47
C LYS A 210 -22.74 34.80 -0.45
N VAL A 211 -22.87 34.16 -1.61
CA VAL A 211 -22.75 32.71 -1.75
C VAL A 211 -21.32 32.26 -1.48
N LEU A 212 -20.31 32.99 -1.95
CA LEU A 212 -18.91 32.69 -1.68
C LEU A 212 -18.55 32.83 -0.19
N ASP A 213 -19.10 33.84 0.50
CA ASP A 213 -18.95 33.96 1.96
C ASP A 213 -19.54 32.76 2.69
N LYS A 214 -20.79 32.37 2.37
CA LYS A 214 -21.43 31.18 2.94
C LYS A 214 -20.65 29.89 2.62
N LEU A 215 -20.13 29.78 1.41
CA LEU A 215 -19.35 28.63 0.96
C LEU A 215 -18.02 28.51 1.71
N ARG A 216 -17.35 29.64 1.97
CA ARG A 216 -16.15 29.70 2.80
C ARG A 216 -16.46 29.22 4.21
N ASP A 217 -17.48 29.79 4.85
CA ASP A 217 -17.83 29.48 6.22
C ASP A 217 -18.23 27.99 6.36
N ALA A 218 -18.95 27.45 5.37
CA ALA A 218 -19.26 26.03 5.29
C ALA A 218 -18.01 25.16 5.11
N ALA A 219 -17.11 25.52 4.19
CA ALA A 219 -15.88 24.76 3.99
C ALA A 219 -15.04 24.72 5.28
N GLU A 220 -14.91 25.83 6.01
CA GLU A 220 -14.22 25.84 7.30
C GLU A 220 -14.86 24.89 8.31
N HIS A 221 -16.20 24.89 8.38
CA HIS A 221 -16.96 24.02 9.27
C HIS A 221 -16.76 22.53 8.94
N TRP A 222 -17.00 22.12 7.68
CA TRP A 222 -16.89 20.72 7.25
C TRP A 222 -15.44 20.20 7.30
N LEU A 223 -14.48 21.03 6.88
CA LEU A 223 -13.06 20.69 6.97
C LEU A 223 -12.56 20.64 8.42
N GLY A 224 -13.20 21.37 9.33
CA GLY A 224 -12.97 21.29 10.78
C GLY A 224 -13.48 19.99 11.40
N MET A 225 -14.58 19.43 10.88
CA MET A 225 -15.13 18.15 11.31
C MET A 225 -14.36 16.93 10.80
N GLY A 226 -13.46 17.11 9.82
CA GLY A 226 -12.59 16.04 9.32
C GLY A 226 -12.89 15.59 7.89
N VAL A 227 -13.64 16.38 7.11
CA VAL A 227 -13.79 16.14 5.67
C VAL A 227 -12.45 16.40 4.96
N ASP A 228 -12.07 15.52 4.02
CA ASP A 228 -10.77 15.57 3.33
C ASP A 228 -10.78 16.49 2.09
N GLY A 229 -11.95 16.89 1.60
CA GLY A 229 -12.05 17.80 0.47
C GLY A 229 -13.44 18.36 0.22
N VAL A 230 -13.50 19.33 -0.67
CA VAL A 230 -14.74 19.98 -1.10
C VAL A 230 -14.88 19.82 -2.61
N GLN A 231 -16.08 19.50 -3.09
CA GLN A 231 -16.42 19.52 -4.51
C GLN A 231 -17.33 20.71 -4.81
N VAL A 232 -17.06 21.42 -5.91
CA VAL A 232 -17.90 22.51 -6.40
C VAL A 232 -18.09 22.39 -7.91
N CYS A 233 -19.30 22.64 -8.40
CA CYS A 233 -19.62 22.60 -9.82
C CYS A 233 -19.66 24.00 -10.46
N GLY A 234 -19.37 24.10 -11.77
CA GLY A 234 -19.62 25.31 -12.56
C GLY A 234 -18.62 26.45 -12.35
N LEU A 235 -17.33 26.15 -12.27
CA LEU A 235 -16.26 27.12 -11.92
C LEU A 235 -16.23 28.41 -12.74
N ALA A 236 -16.70 28.40 -13.99
CA ALA A 236 -16.55 29.52 -14.92
C ALA A 236 -17.11 30.84 -14.38
N ALA A 237 -18.19 30.81 -13.59
CA ALA A 237 -18.76 32.00 -12.97
C ALA A 237 -17.98 32.42 -11.71
N ALA A 238 -17.54 31.47 -10.88
CA ALA A 238 -16.87 31.75 -9.62
C ALA A 238 -15.40 32.16 -9.77
N SER A 239 -14.65 31.55 -10.70
CA SER A 239 -13.23 31.88 -10.91
C SER A 239 -12.99 33.27 -11.48
N ALA A 240 -14.03 33.89 -12.06
CA ALA A 240 -13.98 35.28 -12.48
C ALA A 240 -13.96 36.26 -11.30
N SER A 241 -14.34 35.82 -10.10
CA SER A 241 -14.34 36.64 -8.89
C SER A 241 -12.98 36.57 -8.17
N SER A 242 -12.51 37.71 -7.67
CA SER A 242 -11.31 37.79 -6.83
C SER A 242 -11.49 37.11 -5.46
N ASP A 243 -12.72 36.91 -5.02
CA ASP A 243 -13.04 36.24 -3.75
C ASP A 243 -12.82 34.72 -3.81
N TRP A 244 -12.74 34.14 -5.02
CA TRP A 244 -12.43 32.72 -5.20
C TRP A 244 -11.05 32.33 -4.64
N SER A 245 -10.05 33.20 -4.81
CA SER A 245 -8.70 32.97 -4.27
C SER A 245 -8.69 32.91 -2.73
N LYS A 246 -9.59 33.64 -2.07
CA LYS A 246 -9.73 33.60 -0.61
C LYS A 246 -10.28 32.25 -0.16
N PHE A 247 -11.31 31.76 -0.86
CA PHE A 247 -11.87 30.43 -0.62
C PHE A 247 -10.83 29.33 -0.85
N GLN A 248 -10.12 29.39 -1.98
CA GLN A 248 -9.04 28.43 -2.28
C GLN A 248 -7.97 28.44 -1.18
N GLY A 249 -7.60 29.64 -0.68
CA GLY A 249 -6.66 29.78 0.43
C GLY A 249 -7.13 29.15 1.74
N VAL A 250 -8.43 29.03 1.98
CA VAL A 250 -9.00 28.35 3.16
C VAL A 250 -8.96 26.83 3.00
N VAL A 251 -9.33 26.33 1.82
CA VAL A 251 -9.30 24.89 1.53
C VAL A 251 -7.86 24.36 1.52
N GLN A 252 -6.93 25.13 0.95
CA GLN A 252 -5.50 24.82 0.87
C GLN A 252 -4.72 25.27 2.14
N GLY A 253 -5.38 26.04 3.01
CA GLY A 253 -4.77 26.73 4.15
C GLY A 253 -4.29 25.81 5.27
N ASN A 254 -2.97 25.59 5.27
CA ASN A 254 -2.05 25.45 6.41
C ASN A 254 -2.55 24.69 7.65
N ARG A 255 -2.56 23.35 7.59
CA ARG A 255 -2.40 22.52 8.79
C ARG A 255 -0.94 22.08 8.90
N THR A 256 -0.35 22.31 10.07
CA THR A 256 1.03 21.99 10.43
C THR A 256 1.30 20.49 10.32
N GLU A 257 2.24 20.14 9.43
CA GLU A 257 3.21 19.01 9.34
C GLU A 257 2.92 17.60 9.93
N VAL A 258 1.90 17.36 10.74
CA VAL A 258 1.72 16.09 11.47
C VAL A 258 0.62 15.20 10.88
N ASP A 259 -0.34 15.75 10.11
CA ASP A 259 -1.34 14.95 9.38
C ASP A 259 -1.27 15.20 7.87
N VAL A 260 -0.61 14.27 7.18
CA VAL A 260 -0.13 14.32 5.79
C VAL A 260 -1.24 14.33 4.71
N LYS A 261 -2.52 14.37 5.08
CA LYS A 261 -3.60 14.44 4.08
C LYS A 261 -3.84 15.88 3.63
N LYS A 262 -3.24 16.25 2.50
CA LYS A 262 -3.60 17.48 1.79
C LYS A 262 -5.11 17.47 1.51
N ARG A 263 -5.78 18.58 1.82
CA ARG A 263 -7.18 18.78 1.46
C ARG A 263 -7.30 18.92 -0.06
N SER A 264 -8.38 18.42 -0.64
CA SER A 264 -8.62 18.55 -2.08
C SER A 264 -9.80 19.48 -2.39
N LEU A 265 -9.67 20.26 -3.46
CA LEU A 265 -10.78 20.97 -4.07
C LEU A 265 -11.06 20.32 -5.43
N LEU A 266 -12.17 19.59 -5.53
CA LEU A 266 -12.64 18.97 -6.76
C LEU A 266 -13.55 19.95 -7.49
N VAL A 267 -13.23 20.26 -8.75
CA VAL A 267 -14.02 21.24 -9.51
C VAL A 267 -14.51 20.64 -10.82
N THR A 268 -15.81 20.43 -10.94
CA THR A 268 -16.43 19.83 -12.13
C THR A 268 -17.15 20.88 -12.98
N GLN A 269 -17.17 20.68 -14.31
CA GLN A 269 -17.83 21.63 -15.22
C GLN A 269 -19.35 21.52 -15.20
N GLN A 270 -19.92 20.32 -15.09
CA GLN A 270 -21.37 20.09 -15.11
C GLN A 270 -21.71 18.93 -14.16
N LEU A 271 -22.78 19.06 -13.38
CA LEU A 271 -23.37 17.96 -12.63
C LEU A 271 -24.23 17.18 -13.64
N ASP A 272 -23.78 15.98 -14.02
CA ASP A 272 -24.52 15.13 -14.96
C ASP A 272 -25.77 14.61 -14.25
N ARG A 273 -26.91 15.27 -14.49
CA ARG A 273 -28.14 15.16 -13.68
C ARG A 273 -28.75 13.75 -13.69
N ASP A 274 -28.41 12.95 -14.71
CA ASP A 274 -28.90 11.57 -14.87
C ASP A 274 -28.02 10.52 -14.17
N ARG A 275 -26.83 10.90 -13.69
CA ARG A 275 -25.88 9.96 -13.06
C ARG A 275 -25.99 9.99 -11.54
N GLN A 276 -26.87 9.15 -11.01
CA GLN A 276 -27.16 9.06 -9.57
C GLN A 276 -25.96 8.59 -8.73
N ALA A 277 -25.20 7.60 -9.23
CA ALA A 277 -23.95 7.16 -8.62
C ALA A 277 -23.00 6.56 -9.68
N GLY A 278 -21.69 6.71 -9.49
CA GLY A 278 -20.71 6.19 -10.44
C GLY A 278 -19.26 6.32 -10.01
N LEU A 279 -18.39 5.49 -10.62
CA LEU A 279 -16.95 5.68 -10.59
C LEU A 279 -16.59 6.83 -11.54
N THR A 280 -15.87 7.81 -11.02
CA THR A 280 -15.36 8.94 -11.78
C THR A 280 -13.85 8.92 -11.67
N ASP A 281 -13.17 8.87 -12.81
CA ASP A 281 -11.72 8.83 -12.85
C ASP A 281 -11.20 10.26 -12.97
N TYR A 282 -10.81 10.85 -11.84
CA TYR A 282 -10.33 12.23 -11.75
C TYR A 282 -8.87 12.35 -12.20
N THR A 283 -8.49 11.62 -13.26
CA THR A 283 -7.19 11.79 -13.90
C THR A 283 -7.15 13.15 -14.60
N PRO A 284 -6.10 13.97 -14.41
CA PRO A 284 -5.99 15.26 -15.07
C PRO A 284 -6.01 15.07 -16.59
N GLY A 285 -7.12 15.45 -17.25
CA GLY A 285 -7.24 15.53 -18.71
C GLY A 285 -8.19 14.55 -19.41
N LEU A 286 -8.87 13.63 -18.71
CA LEU A 286 -9.83 12.70 -19.34
C LEU A 286 -11.30 13.04 -19.05
N ASP A 287 -11.62 13.42 -17.80
CA ASP A 287 -12.92 13.97 -17.43
C ASP A 287 -12.77 15.47 -17.13
N SER A 288 -13.82 16.26 -17.38
CA SER A 288 -13.88 17.72 -17.17
C SER A 288 -13.83 18.13 -15.69
N VAL A 289 -12.89 17.57 -14.94
CA VAL A 289 -12.70 17.81 -13.53
C VAL A 289 -11.26 18.19 -13.24
N TRP A 290 -11.13 19.32 -12.57
CA TRP A 290 -9.87 19.86 -12.11
C TRP A 290 -9.76 19.64 -10.62
N VAL A 291 -8.72 18.93 -10.16
CA VAL A 291 -8.34 18.94 -8.75
C VAL A 291 -7.45 20.17 -8.56
N VAL A 292 -7.95 21.18 -7.88
CA VAL A 292 -7.16 22.36 -7.50
C VAL A 292 -6.49 22.06 -6.17
N ALA A 293 -5.26 21.57 -6.24
CA ALA A 293 -4.43 21.23 -5.08
C ALA A 293 -3.39 22.30 -4.77
#